data_AF-A0A7C4J6X5-F1
#
_entry.id   AF-A0A7C4J6X5-F1
#
_cell.length_a   1.000
_cell.length_b   1.000
_cell.length_c   1.000
_cell.angle_alpha   90.00
_cell.angle_beta   90.00
_cell.angle_gamma   90.00
#
_symmetry.space_group_name_H-M   'P 1'
#
loop_
_entity.id
_entity.type
_entity.pdbx_description
1 polymer ?
#
loop_
_entity_poly.entity_id
_entity_poly.type
_entity_poly.pdbx_seq_one_letter_code
_entity_poly.pdbx_strand_id
1 'polypeptide(L)' 'MKALDARGQVLLTHVKWCDTFGAKLRGLMFRRAIDADEGLVLAESRSSIAATSIHMFFVPFDIAAIWLDEEFTVVHTTLA' A
#
# COMPACT_ATOMS: atom_id res chain seq x y z
N MET A 1 4.88 -5.93 -9.96
CA MET A 1 6.24 -5.41 -9.71
C MET A 1 6.75 -5.98 -8.39
N LYS A 2 8.05 -5.87 -8.07
CA LYS A 2 8.58 -6.30 -6.76
C LYS A 2 8.81 -5.09 -5.86
N ALA A 3 8.61 -5.23 -4.56
CA ALA A 3 9.10 -4.27 -3.57
C ALA A 3 10.42 -4.79 -3.00
N LEU A 4 11.41 -3.92 -2.93
CA LEU A 4 12.71 -4.20 -2.35
C LEU A 4 12.98 -3.23 -1.21
N ASP A 5 13.73 -3.65 -0.20
CA ASP A 5 14.25 -2.76 0.83
C ASP A 5 15.48 -1.97 0.32
N ALA A 6 15.99 -1.06 1.16
CA ALA A 6 17.18 -0.27 0.85
C ALA A 6 18.48 -1.10 0.66
N ARG A 7 18.48 -2.37 1.06
CA ARG A 7 19.60 -3.32 0.89
C ARG A 7 19.41 -4.21 -0.35
N GLY A 8 18.32 -4.02 -1.11
CA GLY A 8 17.98 -4.83 -2.27
C GLY A 8 17.35 -6.19 -1.94
N GLN A 9 16.92 -6.42 -0.70
CA GLN A 9 16.16 -7.62 -0.33
C GLN A 9 14.73 -7.50 -0.83
N VAL A 10 14.23 -8.52 -1.53
CA VAL A 10 12.83 -8.58 -1.96
C VAL A 10 11.94 -8.76 -0.75
N LEU A 11 11.07 -7.79 -0.50
CA LEU A 11 10.05 -7.83 0.56
C LEU A 11 8.76 -8.45 0.03
N LEU A 12 8.34 -8.04 -1.16
CA LEU A 12 7.13 -8.53 -1.82
C LEU A 12 7.44 -8.82 -3.29
N THR A 13 6.97 -9.95 -3.77
CA THR A 13 7.16 -10.41 -5.17
C THR A 13 6.06 -9.86 -6.08
N HIS A 14 4.86 -9.65 -5.54
CA HIS A 14 3.65 -9.32 -6.27
C HIS A 14 3.01 -8.02 -5.78
N VAL A 15 3.58 -6.91 -6.23
CA VAL A 15 3.05 -5.58 -5.92
C VAL A 15 2.27 -5.02 -7.10
N LYS A 16 1.10 -4.45 -6.82
CA LYS A 16 0.30 -3.68 -7.76
C LYS A 16 0.47 -2.18 -7.53
N TRP A 17 0.80 -1.43 -8.59
CA TRP A 17 0.81 0.03 -8.56
C TRP A 17 -0.59 0.57 -8.83
N CYS A 18 -1.08 1.44 -7.95
CA CYS A 18 -2.38 2.09 -8.06
C CYS A 18 -2.18 3.62 -8.05
N ASP A 19 -2.14 4.24 -9.22
CA ASP A 19 -1.92 5.68 -9.41
C ASP A 19 -3.22 6.45 -9.74
N THR A 20 -4.21 5.78 -10.32
CA THR A 20 -5.52 6.37 -10.60
C THR A 20 -6.42 6.40 -9.36
N PHE A 21 -7.26 7.44 -9.26
CA PHE A 21 -8.22 7.60 -8.16
C PHE A 21 -9.09 6.35 -7.93
N GLY A 22 -9.65 5.77 -9.00
CA GLY A 22 -10.49 4.57 -8.89
C GLY A 22 -9.73 3.32 -8.43
N ALA A 23 -8.47 3.15 -8.85
CA ALA A 23 -7.64 2.04 -8.37
C ALA A 23 -7.29 2.20 -6.89
N LYS A 24 -7.03 3.44 -6.44
CA LYS A 24 -6.74 3.76 -5.05
C LYS A 24 -7.95 3.57 -4.15
N LEU A 25 -9.11 4.12 -4.55
CA LEU A 25 -10.37 3.98 -3.83
C LEU A 25 -10.76 2.49 -3.69
N ARG A 26 -10.58 1.70 -4.75
CA ARG A 26 -10.87 0.26 -4.70
C ARG A 26 -9.90 -0.49 -3.79
N GLY A 27 -8.60 -0.24 -3.87
CA GLY A 27 -7.58 -0.94 -3.07
C GLY A 27 -7.78 -2.46 -3.00
N LEU A 28 -7.94 -2.98 -1.77
CA LEU A 28 -8.23 -4.39 -1.46
C LEU A 28 -9.71 -4.69 -1.25
N MET A 29 -10.61 -3.72 -1.43
CA MET A 29 -12.04 -3.94 -1.24
C MET A 29 -12.51 -5.17 -2.01
N PHE A 30 -13.39 -5.94 -1.37
CA PHE A 30 -14.03 -7.12 -1.92
C PHE A 30 -13.09 -8.30 -2.19
N ARG A 31 -11.82 -8.22 -1.77
CA ARG A 31 -10.96 -9.41 -1.66
C ARG A 31 -11.29 -10.18 -0.39
N ARG A 32 -11.11 -11.49 -0.42
CA ARG A 32 -11.29 -12.37 0.74
C ARG A 32 -10.03 -12.49 1.60
N ALA A 33 -8.87 -12.31 0.99
CA ALA A 33 -7.55 -12.35 1.60
C ALA A 33 -6.53 -11.63 0.70
N ILE A 34 -5.32 -11.44 1.22
CA ILE A 34 -4.11 -11.07 0.48
C ILE A 34 -3.02 -12.10 0.82
N ASP A 35 -2.23 -12.51 -0.18
CA ASP A 35 -1.12 -13.43 0.05
C ASP A 35 0.05 -12.72 0.75
N ALA A 36 0.88 -13.49 1.45
CA ALA A 36 1.98 -12.93 2.25
C ALA A 36 3.07 -12.24 1.42
N ASP A 37 3.16 -12.54 0.12
CA ASP A 37 4.10 -11.93 -0.84
C ASP A 37 3.42 -10.93 -1.80
N GLU A 38 2.12 -10.66 -1.58
CA GLU A 38 1.32 -9.69 -2.33
C GLU A 38 1.24 -8.34 -1.60
N GLY A 39 1.12 -7.27 -2.38
CA GLY A 39 0.86 -5.94 -1.85
C GLY A 39 0.39 -4.95 -2.90
N LEU A 40 0.15 -3.72 -2.44
CA LEU A 40 -0.28 -2.62 -3.29
C LEU A 40 0.42 -1.33 -2.89
N VAL A 41 0.68 -0.48 -3.87
CA VAL A 41 1.15 0.89 -3.66
C VAL A 41 0.05 1.84 -4.09
N LEU A 42 -0.46 2.62 -3.13
CA LEU A 42 -1.36 3.73 -3.39
C LEU A 42 -0.51 4.97 -3.70
N ALA A 43 -0.28 5.24 -4.98
CA ALA A 43 0.64 6.29 -5.41
C ALA A 43 -0.07 7.65 -5.46
N GLU A 44 0.51 8.63 -4.77
CA GLU A 44 0.15 10.03 -4.88
C GLU A 44 1.26 10.82 -5.58
N SER A 45 0.88 11.92 -6.25
CA SER A 45 1.84 12.79 -6.95
C SER A 45 2.61 13.73 -6.03
N ARG A 46 2.19 13.84 -4.77
CA ARG A 46 2.79 14.71 -3.74
C ARG A 46 2.54 14.14 -2.35
N SER A 47 3.40 14.45 -1.40
CA SER A 47 3.16 14.11 0.01
C SER A 47 1.95 14.84 0.58
N SER A 48 1.01 14.09 1.17
CA SER A 48 -0.18 14.67 1.82
C SER A 48 -0.86 13.67 2.75
N ILE A 49 -1.04 14.03 4.02
CA ILE A 49 -1.79 13.23 5.01
C ILE A 49 -3.23 12.99 4.55
N ALA A 50 -3.89 14.04 4.06
CA ALA A 50 -5.28 13.95 3.63
C ALA A 50 -5.44 13.07 2.38
N ALA A 51 -4.52 13.17 1.39
CA ALA A 51 -4.60 12.36 0.19
C ALA A 51 -4.25 10.88 0.43
N THR A 52 -3.39 10.61 1.41
CA THR A 52 -2.92 9.25 1.75
C THR A 52 -3.74 8.58 2.86
N SER A 53 -4.87 9.17 3.25
CA SER A 53 -5.79 8.57 4.20
C SER A 53 -6.45 7.33 3.61
N ILE A 54 -6.40 6.21 4.33
CA ILE A 54 -6.96 4.92 3.91
C ILE A 54 -8.16 4.54 4.77
N HIS A 55 -9.01 3.65 4.25
CA HIS A 55 -10.11 3.03 4.99
C HIS A 55 -10.02 1.51 4.92
N MET A 56 -10.66 0.84 5.88
CA MET A 56 -10.82 -0.63 5.90
C MET A 56 -12.22 -1.09 5.44
N PHE A 57 -13.03 -0.21 4.85
CA PHE A 57 -14.35 -0.60 4.34
C PHE A 57 -14.23 -1.73 3.32
N PHE A 58 -15.02 -2.79 3.52
CA PHE A 58 -15.08 -3.97 2.65
C PHE A 58 -13.76 -4.74 2.49
N VAL A 59 -12.84 -4.62 3.46
CA VAL A 59 -11.63 -5.43 3.59
C VAL A 59 -11.79 -6.33 4.82
N PRO A 60 -12.18 -7.61 4.67
CA PRO A 60 -12.54 -8.48 5.80
C PRO A 60 -11.32 -9.16 6.46
N PHE A 61 -10.14 -8.57 6.35
CA PHE A 61 -8.87 -9.11 6.86
C PHE A 61 -7.91 -7.98 7.23
N ASP A 62 -6.98 -8.28 8.14
CA ASP A 62 -6.02 -7.30 8.64
C ASP A 62 -4.95 -6.99 7.59
N ILE A 63 -4.45 -5.75 7.59
CA ILE A 63 -3.34 -5.33 6.73
C ILE A 63 -2.28 -4.55 7.51
N ALA A 64 -1.04 -4.67 7.05
CA ALA A 64 -0.01 -3.71 7.40
C ALA A 64 -0.04 -2.54 6.40
N ALA A 65 -0.34 -1.34 6.88
CA ALA A 65 -0.25 -0.12 6.10
C ALA A 65 1.02 0.65 6.47
N ILE A 66 1.76 1.06 5.44
CA ILE A 66 3.05 1.76 5.55
C ILE A 66 2.95 3.01 4.68
N TRP A 67 3.20 4.17 5.28
CA TRP A 67 3.23 5.45 4.58
C TRP A 67 4.66 5.84 4.30
N LEU A 68 4.89 6.31 3.08
CA LEU A 68 6.18 6.78 2.58
C LEU A 68 6.10 8.27 2.24
N ASP A 69 7.21 8.99 2.42
CA ASP A 69 7.39 10.36 1.90
C ASP A 69 7.91 10.36 0.44
N GLU A 70 8.30 11.54 -0.06
CA GLU A 70 8.74 11.75 -1.45
C GLU A 70 10.10 11.08 -1.73
N GLU A 71 10.89 10.85 -0.68
CA GLU A 71 12.17 10.14 -0.69
C GLU A 71 12.01 8.63 -0.47
N PHE A 72 10.78 8.11 -0.43
CA PHE A 72 10.44 6.72 -0.11
C PHE A 72 10.90 6.27 1.29
N THR A 73 10.98 7.20 2.24
CA THR A 73 11.25 6.90 3.65
C THR A 73 9.96 6.58 4.39
N VAL A 74 9.99 5.56 5.25
CA VAL A 74 8.84 5.19 6.08
C VAL A 74 8.61 6.27 7.14
N VAL A 75 7.46 6.92 7.08
CA VAL A 75 7.06 7.98 8.04
C VAL A 75 6.01 7.50 9.03
N HIS A 76 5.24 6.47 8.68
CA HIS A 76 4.22 5.90 9.57
C HIS A 76 3.93 4.45 9.21
N THR A 77 3.52 3.66 10.20
CA THR A 77 3.07 2.28 10.03
C THR A 77 1.91 1.97 10.95
N THR A 78 0.93 1.20 10.50
CA THR A 78 -0.10 0.63 11.36
C THR A 78 -0.47 -0.77 10.92
N LEU A 79 -0.85 -1.60 11.89
CA LEU A 79 -1.71 -2.76 11.62
C LEU A 79 -3.16 -2.28 11.73
N ALA A 80 -4.01 -2.69 10.81
CA ALA A 80 -5.40 -2.28 10.70
C ALA A 80 -6.30 -3.44 10.33
#